data_AF-A0AAV3PQT3-F1
#
_entry.id   AF-A0AAV3PQT3-F1
#
_cell.length_a   1.000
_cell.length_b   1.000
_cell.length_c   1.000
_cell.angle_alpha   90.00
_cell.angle_beta   90.00
_cell.angle_gamma   90.00
#
_symmetry.space_group_name_H-M   'P 1'
#
loop_
_entity.id
_entity.type
_entity.pdbx_description
1 polymer ?
#
loop_
_entity_poly.entity_id
_entity_poly.type
_entity_poly.pdbx_seq_one_letter_code
_entity_poly.pdbx_strand_id
1 'polypeptide(L)'
;MVRLQPDPFLNELTNMFERTTEKGSVWVTLKHSSDMSKVKRNKMKSAGEKIEFKCLVRATDGKKTIATTVGPKDHQRFQASYATILKARMTALKRRERKDKKKAADADKKPGGSKKSSTKAST
;
A
#
# COMPACT_ATOMS: atom_id res chain seq x y z
N MET A 1 -14.76 -5.95 19.54
CA MET A 1 -14.23 -5.37 18.28
C MET A 1 -14.87 -4.03 18.07
N VAL A 2 -14.08 -2.95 17.99
CA VAL A 2 -14.60 -1.57 17.90
C VAL A 2 -14.75 -1.18 16.43
N ARG A 3 -15.88 -0.59 16.06
CA ARG A 3 -16.16 -0.13 14.70
C ARG A 3 -15.94 1.39 14.62
N LEU A 4 -14.93 1.77 13.85
CA LEU A 4 -14.47 3.15 13.72
C LEU A 4 -14.78 3.70 12.33
N GLN A 5 -14.89 5.02 12.25
CA GLN A 5 -14.85 5.74 10.97
C GLN A 5 -13.47 5.60 10.31
N PRO A 6 -13.35 5.82 8.99
CA PRO A 6 -12.09 5.61 8.27
C PRO A 6 -10.90 6.38 8.85
N ASP A 7 -11.06 7.66 9.19
CA ASP A 7 -9.97 8.49 9.70
C ASP A 7 -9.50 8.07 11.11
N PRO A 8 -10.40 7.89 12.11
CA PRO A 8 -10.00 7.33 13.40
C PRO A 8 -9.38 5.92 13.32
N PHE A 9 -9.81 5.10 12.35
CA PHE A 9 -9.21 3.79 12.11
C PHE A 9 -7.74 3.89 11.70
N LEU A 10 -7.40 4.84 10.81
CA LEU A 10 -6.03 5.05 10.35
C LEU A 10 -5.12 5.57 11.48
N ASN A 11 -5.64 6.43 12.34
CA ASN A 11 -4.92 6.91 13.52
C ASN A 11 -4.63 5.76 14.49
N GLU A 12 -5.64 4.95 14.82
CA GLU A 12 -5.45 3.83 15.74
C GLU A 12 -4.57 2.73 15.15
N LEU A 13 -4.63 2.51 13.83
CA LEU A 13 -3.71 1.63 13.12
C LEU A 13 -2.25 2.12 13.25
N THR A 14 -2.02 3.43 13.14
CA THR A 14 -0.68 4.00 13.35
C THR A 14 -0.20 3.77 14.77
N ASN A 15 -1.07 3.99 15.77
CA ASN A 15 -0.75 3.71 17.17
C ASN A 15 -0.46 2.22 17.41
N MET A 16 -1.12 1.30 16.71
CA MET A 16 -0.81 -0.14 16.78
C MET A 16 0.60 -0.42 16.26
N PHE A 17 0.99 0.14 15.11
CA PHE A 17 2.35 -0.04 14.59
C PHE A 17 3.42 0.51 15.54
N GLU A 18 3.18 1.67 16.16
CA GLU A 18 4.11 2.25 17.13
C GLU A 18 4.30 1.36 18.36
N ARG A 19 3.20 0.84 18.92
CA ARG A 19 3.23 -0.07 20.09
C ARG A 19 3.92 -1.40 19.80
N THR A 20 3.89 -1.85 18.56
CA THR A 20 4.40 -3.17 18.14
C THR A 20 5.78 -3.08 17.45
N THR A 21 6.44 -1.92 17.53
CA THR A 21 7.73 -1.69 16.84
C THR A 21 8.82 -2.67 17.26
N GLU A 22 8.94 -2.97 18.56
CA GLU A 22 9.99 -3.87 19.07
C GLU A 22 9.57 -5.33 19.05
N LYS A 23 8.35 -5.62 19.52
CA LYS A 23 7.82 -6.98 19.68
C LYS A 23 6.34 -7.04 19.35
N GLY A 24 5.99 -8.04 18.55
CA GLY A 24 4.63 -8.44 18.25
C GLY A 24 4.34 -8.41 16.76
N SER A 25 3.06 -8.50 16.41
CA SER A 25 2.62 -8.47 15.02
C SER A 25 1.29 -7.74 14.93
N VAL A 26 1.11 -7.00 13.84
CA VAL A 26 -0.16 -6.36 13.50
C VAL A 26 -0.75 -7.11 12.32
N TRP A 27 -1.94 -7.67 12.51
CA TRP A 27 -2.68 -8.34 11.44
C TRP A 27 -3.73 -7.40 10.87
N VAL A 28 -3.64 -7.13 9.57
CA VAL A 28 -4.63 -6.36 8.84
C VAL A 28 -5.32 -7.25 7.82
N THR A 29 -6.65 -7.25 7.81
CA THR A 29 -7.47 -8.02 6.85
C THR A 29 -8.41 -7.10 6.11
N LEU A 30 -8.45 -7.24 4.78
CA LEU A 30 -9.39 -6.54 3.90
C LEU A 30 -10.33 -7.57 3.29
N LYS A 31 -11.64 -7.37 3.42
CA LYS A 31 -12.66 -8.28 2.91
C LYS A 31 -13.80 -7.52 2.22
N HIS A 32 -14.18 -8.00 1.05
CA HIS A 32 -15.39 -7.54 0.35
C HIS A 32 -16.63 -7.95 1.15
N SER A 33 -17.43 -6.98 1.58
CA SER A 33 -18.56 -7.18 2.50
C SER A 33 -19.71 -6.26 2.14
N SER A 34 -20.93 -6.76 2.18
CA SER A 34 -22.14 -5.94 2.02
C SER A 34 -22.57 -5.25 3.32
N ASP A 35 -21.79 -5.39 4.40
CA ASP A 35 -22.10 -4.92 5.77
C ASP A 35 -23.43 -5.41 6.37
N MET A 36 -24.11 -6.33 5.67
CA MET A 36 -25.39 -6.89 6.05
C MET A 36 -25.25 -8.31 6.56
N SER A 37 -26.10 -8.66 7.52
CA SER A 37 -26.27 -10.04 7.98
C SER A 37 -26.77 -10.94 6.83
N LYS A 38 -26.50 -12.25 6.93
CA LYS A 38 -26.95 -13.22 5.93
C LYS A 38 -28.47 -13.14 5.69
N VAL A 39 -29.24 -12.94 6.77
CA VAL A 39 -30.69 -12.83 6.73
C VAL A 39 -31.14 -11.60 5.91
N LYS A 40 -30.58 -10.41 6.21
CA LYS A 40 -30.90 -9.18 5.46
C LYS A 40 -30.49 -9.29 3.98
N ARG A 41 -29.31 -9.86 3.73
CA ARG A 41 -28.81 -10.06 2.37
C ARG A 41 -29.72 -10.97 1.55
N ASN A 42 -30.19 -12.08 2.13
CA ASN A 42 -31.10 -13.00 1.45
C ASN A 42 -32.45 -12.33 1.18
N LYS A 43 -32.98 -11.54 2.12
CA LYS A 43 -34.23 -10.78 1.91
C LYS A 43 -34.11 -9.75 0.78
N MET A 44 -33.01 -8.99 0.71
CA MET A 44 -32.75 -8.05 -0.41
C MET A 44 -32.59 -8.77 -1.75
N LYS A 45 -31.91 -9.93 -1.77
CA LYS A 45 -31.79 -10.75 -2.98
C LYS A 45 -33.16 -11.22 -3.47
N SER A 46 -34.01 -11.70 -2.57
CA SER A 46 -35.39 -12.10 -2.89
C SER A 46 -36.27 -10.92 -3.34
N ALA A 47 -35.97 -9.71 -2.85
CA ALA A 47 -36.67 -8.48 -3.23
C ALA A 47 -36.09 -7.79 -4.49
N GLY A 48 -35.02 -8.32 -5.09
CA GLY A 48 -34.39 -7.73 -6.29
C GLY A 48 -33.62 -6.42 -6.04
N GLU A 49 -33.37 -6.04 -4.78
CA GLU A 49 -32.68 -4.80 -4.45
C GLU A 49 -31.16 -4.89 -4.70
N LYS A 50 -30.57 -3.81 -5.23
CA LYS A 50 -29.11 -3.72 -5.46
C LYS A 50 -28.38 -3.64 -4.12
N ILE A 51 -27.57 -4.65 -3.83
CA ILE A 51 -26.72 -4.69 -2.65
C ILE A 51 -25.48 -3.82 -2.90
N GLU A 52 -25.34 -2.74 -2.14
CA GLU A 52 -24.11 -1.95 -2.12
C GLU A 52 -23.02 -2.74 -1.38
N PHE A 53 -21.95 -3.08 -2.10
CA PHE A 53 -20.80 -3.71 -1.49
C PHE A 53 -19.77 -2.67 -1.04
N LYS A 54 -19.16 -2.97 0.10
CA LYS A 54 -18.17 -2.13 0.77
C LYS A 54 -16.95 -2.97 1.13
N CYS A 55 -15.86 -2.31 1.48
CA CYS A 55 -14.65 -2.97 1.96
C CYS A 55 -14.64 -2.96 3.49
N LEU A 56 -14.72 -4.13 4.12
CA LEU A 56 -14.49 -4.28 5.55
C LEU A 56 -13.00 -4.45 5.80
N VAL A 57 -12.42 -3.50 6.53
CA VAL A 57 -11.01 -3.55 6.96
C VAL A 57 -10.97 -3.82 8.46
N ARG A 58 -10.15 -4.76 8.90
CA ARG A 58 -9.93 -5.07 10.32
C ARG A 58 -8.45 -5.09 10.63
N ALA A 59 -8.06 -4.53 11.76
CA ALA A 59 -6.71 -4.57 12.27
C ALA A 59 -6.70 -5.07 13.72
N THR A 60 -5.69 -5.87 14.07
CA THR A 60 -5.48 -6.33 15.45
C THR A 60 -3.99 -6.49 15.75
N ASP A 61 -3.61 -6.15 16.97
CA ASP A 61 -2.28 -6.39 17.57
C ASP A 61 -2.29 -7.66 18.45
N GLY A 62 -3.39 -8.45 18.39
CA GLY A 62 -3.65 -9.59 19.26
C GLY A 62 -4.39 -9.24 20.56
N LYS A 63 -4.43 -7.97 20.95
CA LYS A 63 -5.11 -7.49 22.17
C LYS A 63 -6.33 -6.64 21.81
N LYS A 64 -6.12 -5.57 21.04
CA LYS A 64 -7.14 -4.64 20.55
C LYS A 64 -7.49 -4.98 19.11
N THR A 65 -8.78 -5.11 18.83
CA THR A 65 -9.29 -5.33 17.47
C THR A 65 -10.18 -4.17 17.05
N ILE A 66 -9.78 -3.49 15.98
CA ILE A 66 -10.52 -2.39 15.34
C ILE A 66 -11.00 -2.81 13.96
N ALA A 67 -12.11 -2.23 13.53
CA ALA A 67 -12.69 -2.46 12.22
C ALA A 67 -13.23 -1.15 11.64
N THR A 68 -13.16 -1.00 10.32
CA THR A 68 -13.84 0.07 9.59
C THR A 68 -14.46 -0.49 8.32
N THR A 69 -15.44 0.22 7.75
CA THR A 69 -16.02 -0.13 6.46
C THR A 69 -15.92 1.07 5.54
N VAL A 70 -15.32 0.82 4.38
CA VAL A 70 -14.99 1.85 3.40
C VAL A 70 -15.93 1.69 2.22
N GLY A 71 -16.67 2.75 1.93
CA GLY A 71 -17.59 2.81 0.80
C GLY A 71 -16.86 3.13 -0.52
N PRO A 72 -17.57 3.00 -1.66
CA PRO A 72 -17.00 3.27 -2.97
C PRO A 72 -16.64 4.75 -3.21
N LYS A 73 -17.16 5.69 -2.42
CA LYS A 73 -16.79 7.12 -2.55
C LYS A 73 -15.46 7.45 -1.87
N ASP A 74 -15.22 6.87 -0.70
CA ASP A 74 -14.08 7.23 0.14
C ASP A 74 -12.86 6.31 -0.05
N HIS A 75 -13.00 5.26 -0.87
CA HIS A 75 -11.97 4.23 -1.01
C HIS A 75 -10.62 4.77 -1.51
N GLN A 76 -10.62 5.72 -2.46
CA GLN A 76 -9.37 6.28 -2.99
C GLN A 76 -8.60 7.06 -1.93
N ARG A 77 -9.31 7.90 -1.16
CA ARG A 77 -8.71 8.68 -0.07
C ARG A 77 -8.18 7.77 1.02
N PHE A 78 -8.96 6.78 1.44
CA PHE A 78 -8.54 5.78 2.42
C PHE A 78 -7.30 5.01 1.95
N GLN A 79 -7.27 4.58 0.68
CA GLN A 79 -6.16 3.84 0.10
C GLN A 79 -4.86 4.67 0.08
N ALA A 80 -4.94 5.95 -0.29
CA ALA A 80 -3.78 6.84 -0.33
C ALA A 80 -3.17 7.04 1.08
N SER A 81 -4.00 7.33 2.08
CA SER A 81 -3.55 7.48 3.47
C SER A 81 -3.03 6.16 4.05
N TYR A 82 -3.73 5.06 3.81
CA TYR A 82 -3.32 3.73 4.26
C TYR A 82 -1.96 3.32 3.66
N ALA A 83 -1.74 3.54 2.36
CA ALA A 83 -0.47 3.24 1.70
C ALA A 83 0.68 4.07 2.28
N THR A 84 0.41 5.32 2.65
CA THR A 84 1.39 6.21 3.28
C THR A 84 1.80 5.68 4.65
N ILE A 85 0.83 5.26 5.48
CA ILE A 85 1.09 4.67 6.80
C ILE A 85 1.91 3.38 6.67
N LEU A 86 1.52 2.47 5.76
CA LEU A 86 2.26 1.23 5.55
C LEU A 86 3.72 1.50 5.14
N LYS A 87 3.94 2.42 4.20
CA LYS A 87 5.28 2.79 3.76
C LYS A 87 6.12 3.41 4.88
N ALA A 88 5.51 4.21 5.73
CA ALA A 88 6.19 4.88 6.84
C ALA A 88 6.53 3.92 8.00
N ARG A 89 5.69 2.92 8.27
CA ARG A 89 5.84 2.03 9.44
C ARG A 89 6.52 0.70 9.13
N MET A 90 6.50 0.22 7.89
CA MET A 90 7.13 -1.05 7.49
C MET A 90 8.59 -0.85 7.03
N THR A 91 9.44 -0.24 7.87
CA THR A 91 10.82 0.16 7.51
C THR A 91 11.88 -0.92 7.77
N ALA A 92 11.62 -1.86 8.67
CA ALA A 92 12.59 -2.86 9.13
C ALA A 92 12.79 -4.07 8.20
N LEU A 93 12.41 -3.96 6.93
CA LEU A 93 12.56 -5.05 5.95
C LEU A 93 13.93 -5.01 5.28
N LYS A 94 14.55 -6.17 5.02
CA LYS A 94 15.79 -6.25 4.24
C LYS A 94 15.57 -5.56 2.90
N ARG A 95 16.40 -4.56 2.58
CA ARG A 95 16.33 -3.86 1.31
C ARG A 95 16.48 -4.88 0.20
N ARG A 96 15.50 -4.91 -0.70
CA ARG A 96 15.53 -5.81 -1.87
C ARG A 96 16.80 -5.50 -2.65
N GLU A 97 17.74 -6.45 -2.67
CA GLU A 97 18.88 -6.44 -3.57
C GLU A 97 18.32 -6.54 -4.98
N ARG A 98 18.14 -5.38 -5.63
CA ARG A 98 17.90 -5.36 -7.06
C ARG A 98 19.21 -5.82 -7.68
N LYS A 99 19.26 -7.06 -8.15
CA LYS A 99 20.25 -7.46 -9.15
C LYS A 99 20.07 -6.47 -10.30
N ASP A 100 20.96 -5.50 -10.39
CA ASP A 100 20.97 -4.49 -11.44
C ASP A 100 21.07 -5.18 -12.80
N LYS A 101 19.92 -5.57 -13.36
CA LYS A 101 19.78 -5.60 -14.81
C LYS A 101 19.75 -4.15 -15.23
N LYS A 102 20.95 -3.56 -15.27
CA LYS A 102 21.31 -2.40 -16.06
C LYS A 102 20.76 -2.66 -17.47
N LYS A 103 19.56 -2.18 -17.75
CA LYS A 103 19.21 -1.77 -19.10
C LYS A 103 20.15 -0.60 -19.36
N ALA A 104 21.29 -0.91 -19.96
CA ALA A 104 22.05 0.07 -20.72
C ALA A 104 21.12 0.57 -21.82
N ALA A 105 20.34 1.60 -21.50
CA ALA A 105 19.78 2.48 -22.49
C ALA A 105 20.84 3.57 -22.69
N ASP A 106 21.51 3.46 -23.83
CA ASP A 106 22.07 4.58 -24.58
C ASP A 106 23.13 5.44 -23.89
N ALA A 107 24.38 4.97 -23.99
CA ALA A 107 25.55 5.82 -23.90
C ALA A 107 26.39 5.64 -25.18
N ASP A 108 25.83 6.05 -26.33
CA ASP A 108 26.64 6.43 -27.50
C ASP A 108 26.13 7.77 -28.06
N LYS A 109 26.43 8.85 -27.33
CA LYS A 109 26.55 10.18 -27.92
C LYS A 109 27.88 10.78 -27.46
N LYS A 110 28.90 10.38 -28.21
CA LYS A 110 30.27 10.91 -28.25
C LYS A 110 30.32 12.42 -27.90
N PRO A 111 31.02 12.85 -26.84
CA PRO A 111 31.45 14.24 -26.73
C PRO A 111 32.75 14.39 -27.53
N GLY A 112 32.68 15.17 -28.61
CA GLY A 112 33.87 15.61 -29.35
C GLY A 112 34.67 16.59 -28.50
N GLY A 113 35.94 16.26 -28.24
CA GLY A 113 36.90 17.11 -27.54
C GLY A 113 38.33 16.84 -28.02
N SER A 114 38.79 17.70 -28.94
CA SER A 114 40.15 18.06 -29.36
C SER A 114 41.34 17.68 -28.45
N LYS A 115 42.45 17.14 -29.00
CA LYS A 115 43.72 17.85 -29.38
C LYS A 115 44.93 16.88 -29.55
N LYS A 116 45.44 16.79 -30.80
CA LYS A 116 46.85 16.86 -31.27
C LYS A 116 47.98 16.02 -30.60
N SER A 117 48.61 15.14 -31.38
CA SER A 117 50.09 14.95 -31.43
C SER A 117 50.57 14.23 -32.71
N SER A 118 51.65 14.78 -33.28
CA SER A 118 52.71 14.25 -34.20
C SER A 118 52.58 12.81 -34.71
N THR A 119 52.84 12.47 -35.98
CA THR A 119 54.13 12.47 -36.74
C THR A 119 53.78 11.80 -38.10
N LYS A 120 54.21 12.18 -39.31
CA LYS A 120 55.55 12.09 -39.90
C LYS A 120 55.49 12.66 -41.33
N ALA A 121 56.61 13.25 -41.77
CA ALA A 121 56.88 13.76 -43.11
C ALA A 121 57.27 12.65 -44.11
N SER A 122 57.38 13.05 -45.39
CA SER A 122 58.07 12.42 -46.54
C SER A 122 57.54 11.05 -46.97
N THR A 123 57.13 10.83 -48.23
CA THR A 123 57.87 11.07 -49.49
C THR A 123 56.85 11.14 -50.63
#